data_AF-A0A1F7RBI0-F1
#
_entry.id   AF-A0A1F7RBI0-F1
#
_cell.length_a   1.000
_cell.length_b   1.000
_cell.length_c   1.000
_cell.angle_alpha   90.00
_cell.angle_beta   90.00
_cell.angle_gamma   90.00
#
_symmetry.space_group_name_H-M   'P 1'
#
loop_
_entity.id
_entity.type
_entity.pdbx_description
1 polymer ?
#
loop_
_entity_poly.entity_id
_entity_poly.type
_entity_poly.pdbx_seq_one_letter_code
_entity_poly.pdbx_strand_id
1 'polypeptide(L)'
;MGTRLKELRTRLNETLADASGAVEIDVRELASFELGQSRPSEEVLLLLLSHFGVNDDEAVKLWEMAGYNMSKVASAHMVNDNPQPQPSAATKTSQQIIFTDVVDVIVNNYGVVMNFMQSSGPNSNPAPVARVGMSREHAKSVLQILQMTLAQTEKNMPKQIISPDPINPESVA
;
A
#
# COMPACT_ATOMS: atom_id res chain seq x y z
N MET A 1 18.32 17.67 16.48
CA MET A 1 17.49 16.45 16.38
C MET A 1 17.77 15.47 17.52
N GLY A 2 19.02 14.98 17.72
CA GLY A 2 19.32 13.99 18.77
C GLY A 2 18.82 14.33 20.18
N THR A 3 19.01 15.58 20.63
CA THR A 3 18.47 16.07 21.92
C THR A 3 16.95 15.92 22.02
N ARG A 4 16.22 16.14 20.92
CA ARG A 4 14.76 15.99 20.90
C ARG A 4 14.32 14.53 20.98
N LEU A 5 15.02 13.61 20.33
CA LEU A 5 14.74 12.17 20.48
C LEU A 5 14.93 11.73 21.94
N LYS A 6 16.00 12.20 22.58
CA LYS A 6 16.23 11.95 24.01
C LYS A 6 15.11 12.49 24.88
N GLU A 7 14.67 13.73 24.62
CA GLU A 7 13.54 14.34 25.33
C GLU A 7 12.26 13.51 25.17
N LEU A 8 11.93 13.06 23.95
CA LEU A 8 10.76 12.22 23.67
C LEU A 8 10.80 10.89 24.43
N ARG A 9 11.96 10.20 24.44
CA ARG A 9 12.14 8.98 25.22
C ARG A 9 11.97 9.24 26.72
N THR A 10 12.61 10.29 27.24
CA THR A 10 12.52 10.62 28.67
C THR A 10 11.11 11.06 29.09
N ARG A 11 10.33 11.67 28.19
CA ARG A 11 8.92 12.04 28.43
C ARG A 11 8.03 10.82 28.66
N LEU A 12 8.36 9.68 28.04
CA LEU A 12 7.66 8.42 28.23
C LEU A 12 8.28 7.56 29.36
N ASN A 13 9.28 8.08 30.07
CA ASN A 13 10.03 7.36 31.10
C ASN A 13 10.68 6.04 30.60
N GLU A 14 10.99 5.95 29.31
CA GLU A 14 11.58 4.75 28.71
C GLU A 14 13.10 4.74 28.84
N THR A 15 13.67 3.56 29.07
CA THR A 15 15.12 3.38 28.97
C THR A 15 15.56 3.29 27.50
N LEU A 16 16.86 3.44 27.24
CA LEU A 16 17.39 3.20 25.89
C LEU A 16 17.06 1.80 25.39
N ALA A 17 17.07 0.79 26.28
CA ALA A 17 16.74 -0.58 25.94
C ALA A 17 15.28 -0.74 25.53
N ASP A 18 14.34 -0.16 26.28
CA ASP A 18 12.90 -0.26 25.99
C ASP A 18 12.55 0.36 24.64
N ALA A 19 13.03 1.60 24.41
CA ALA A 19 12.78 2.32 23.17
C ALA A 19 13.45 1.63 21.96
N SER A 20 14.69 1.13 22.12
CA SER A 20 15.39 0.40 21.05
C SER A 20 14.72 -0.93 20.71
N GLY A 21 14.19 -1.64 21.73
CA GLY A 21 13.48 -2.89 21.53
C GLY A 21 12.14 -2.70 20.83
N ALA A 22 11.44 -1.59 21.11
CA ALA A 22 10.15 -1.28 20.47
C ALA A 22 10.27 -0.97 18.97
N VAL A 23 11.43 -0.51 18.50
CA VAL A 23 11.69 -0.17 17.09
C VAL A 23 12.72 -1.09 16.42
N GLU A 24 13.05 -2.22 17.06
CA GLU A 24 13.95 -3.27 16.55
C GLU A 24 15.34 -2.78 16.12
N ILE A 25 15.95 -1.86 16.87
CA ILE A 25 17.34 -1.38 16.64
C ILE A 25 18.27 -1.69 17.82
N ASP A 26 19.58 -1.56 17.61
CA ASP A 26 20.55 -1.75 18.70
C ASP A 26 20.54 -0.58 19.70
N VAL A 27 20.72 -0.88 20.98
CA VAL A 27 20.76 0.12 22.07
C VAL A 27 21.84 1.19 21.83
N ARG A 28 23.00 0.79 21.29
CA ARG A 28 24.12 1.70 20.99
C ARG A 28 23.80 2.57 19.79
N GLU A 29 23.02 2.06 18.85
CA GLU A 29 22.57 2.79 17.67
C GLU A 29 21.61 3.92 18.10
N LEU A 30 20.60 3.61 18.94
CA LEU A 30 19.73 4.65 19.52
C LEU A 30 20.53 5.69 20.33
N ALA A 31 21.49 5.25 21.13
CA ALA A 31 22.37 6.15 21.87
C ALA A 31 23.18 7.08 20.95
N SER A 32 23.69 6.57 19.82
CA SER A 32 24.41 7.39 18.83
C SER A 32 23.51 8.43 18.16
N PHE A 33 22.23 8.13 17.97
CA PHE A 33 21.25 9.09 17.46
C PHE A 33 20.97 10.20 18.48
N GLU A 34 20.74 9.85 19.74
CA GLU A 34 20.49 10.82 20.81
C GLU A 34 21.68 11.75 21.05
N LEU A 35 22.90 11.25 20.88
CA LEU A 35 24.15 12.02 20.96
C LEU A 35 24.42 12.84 19.68
N GLY A 36 23.66 12.62 18.61
CA GLY A 36 23.87 13.28 17.31
C GLY A 36 25.13 12.82 16.58
N GLN A 37 25.72 11.68 16.96
CA GLN A 37 26.90 11.12 16.31
C GLN A 37 26.56 10.46 14.98
N SER A 38 25.37 9.87 14.90
CA SER A 38 24.81 9.30 13.68
C SER A 38 23.37 9.78 13.53
N ARG A 39 22.88 9.64 12.30
CA ARG A 39 21.52 9.99 11.93
C ARG A 39 20.76 8.68 11.66
N PRO A 40 19.52 8.52 12.16
CA PRO A 40 18.70 7.36 11.84
C PRO A 40 18.39 7.29 10.34
N SER A 41 17.92 6.15 9.84
CA SER A 41 17.31 6.10 8.51
C SER A 41 15.93 6.77 8.54
N GLU A 42 15.35 7.03 7.36
CA GLU A 42 13.95 7.53 7.25
C GLU A 42 12.97 6.59 7.97
N GLU A 43 13.16 5.28 7.79
CA GLU A 43 12.33 4.23 8.36
C GLU A 43 12.46 4.16 9.88
N VAL A 44 13.70 4.16 10.40
CA VAL A 44 13.95 4.13 11.85
C VAL A 44 13.43 5.39 12.52
N LEU A 45 13.57 6.56 11.90
CA LEU A 45 13.00 7.79 12.44
C LEU A 45 11.46 7.73 12.47
N LEU A 46 10.83 7.21 11.41
CA LEU A 46 9.38 7.06 11.37
C LEU A 46 8.88 6.11 12.47
N LEU A 47 9.56 4.97 12.67
CA LEU A 47 9.26 4.02 13.74
C LEU A 47 9.39 4.67 15.12
N LEU A 48 10.46 5.44 15.36
CA LEU A 48 10.67 6.17 16.61
C LEU A 48 9.57 7.21 16.84
N LEU A 49 9.20 7.99 15.82
CA LEU A 49 8.15 9.00 15.94
C LEU A 49 6.78 8.37 16.18
N SER A 50 6.48 7.25 15.52
CA SER A 50 5.25 6.48 15.73
C SER A 50 5.20 5.88 17.12
N HIS A 51 6.30 5.30 17.61
CA HIS A 51 6.42 4.73 18.94
C HIS A 51 6.24 5.81 20.02
N PHE A 52 6.87 6.98 19.83
CA PHE A 52 6.77 8.09 20.78
C PHE A 52 5.45 8.88 20.73
N GLY A 53 4.54 8.51 19.82
CA GLY A 53 3.25 9.17 19.64
C GLY A 53 3.37 10.64 19.29
N VAL A 54 4.35 10.99 18.45
CA VAL A 54 4.59 12.37 18.03
C VAL A 54 3.53 12.80 17.02
N ASN A 55 2.90 13.96 17.25
CA ASN A 55 1.91 14.52 16.33
C ASN A 55 2.57 14.99 15.02
N ASP A 56 1.80 15.01 13.94
CA ASP A 56 2.31 15.27 12.58
C ASP A 56 3.12 16.57 12.46
N ASP A 57 2.68 17.66 13.10
CA ASP A 57 3.38 18.95 13.09
C ASP A 57 4.78 18.90 13.74
N GLU A 58 4.93 18.08 14.78
CA GLU A 58 6.19 17.89 15.49
C GLU A 58 7.09 16.88 14.76
N ALA A 59 6.49 15.84 14.18
CA ALA A 59 7.17 14.86 13.34
C ALA A 59 7.80 15.54 12.10
N VAL A 60 7.05 16.43 11.46
CA VAL A 60 7.49 17.31 10.37
C VAL A 60 8.76 18.09 10.76
N LYS A 61 8.75 18.75 11.92
CA LYS A 61 9.90 19.52 12.40
C LYS A 61 11.11 18.63 12.68
N LEU A 62 10.89 17.42 13.21
CA LEU A 62 11.96 16.45 13.47
C LEU A 62 12.57 15.92 12.17
N TRP A 63 11.75 15.71 11.15
CA TRP A 63 12.19 15.36 9.81
C TRP A 63 13.01 16.46 9.13
N GLU A 64 12.55 17.72 9.20
CA GLU A 64 13.29 18.87 8.70
C GLU A 64 14.62 19.08 9.45
N MET A 65 14.60 18.97 10.78
CA MET A 65 15.81 19.09 11.61
C MET A 65 16.84 18.00 11.33
N ALA A 66 16.38 16.81 10.92
CA ALA A 66 17.29 15.77 10.45
C ALA A 66 17.77 16.03 9.03
N GLY A 67 17.06 16.85 8.25
CA GLY A 67 17.36 17.16 6.85
C GLY A 67 16.83 16.10 5.89
N TYR A 68 15.67 15.48 6.19
CA TYR A 68 14.98 14.62 5.21
C TYR A 68 14.14 15.48 4.29
N ASN A 69 13.97 15.03 3.05
CA ASN A 69 13.19 15.78 2.08
C ASN A 69 11.69 15.65 2.39
N MET A 70 11.03 16.78 2.63
CA MET A 70 9.60 16.83 2.93
C MET A 70 8.69 16.32 1.81
N SER A 71 9.19 16.19 0.58
CA SER A 71 8.39 15.65 -0.53
C SER A 71 7.90 14.22 -0.29
N LYS A 72 8.49 13.50 0.69
CA LYS A 72 8.07 12.15 1.10
C LYS A 72 7.13 12.10 2.33
N VAL A 73 6.94 13.18 3.11
CA VAL A 73 6.20 13.09 4.41
C VAL A 73 4.71 12.98 4.21
N ALA A 74 4.17 13.69 3.21
CA ALA A 74 2.76 13.57 2.83
C ALA A 74 2.41 12.14 2.37
N SER A 75 3.42 11.35 2.01
CA SER A 75 3.30 9.94 1.64
C SER A 75 3.62 8.98 2.80
N ALA A 76 4.30 9.42 3.86
CA ALA A 76 4.76 8.52 4.93
C ALA A 76 3.65 8.11 5.92
N HIS A 77 2.55 8.87 6.01
CA HIS A 77 1.34 8.40 6.70
C HIS A 77 0.55 7.36 5.88
N MET A 78 1.00 7.09 4.65
CA MET A 78 0.37 6.20 3.68
C MET A 78 1.46 5.53 2.85
N VAL A 79 2.31 4.66 3.41
CA VAL A 79 2.92 3.49 2.71
C VAL A 79 4.10 2.91 3.50
N ASN A 80 3.90 1.67 3.90
CA ASN A 80 4.91 0.69 4.23
C ASN A 80 5.70 0.32 2.95
N ASP A 81 7.03 0.41 3.06
CA ASP A 81 8.05 -0.41 2.39
C ASP A 81 8.53 -0.08 0.95
N ASN A 82 9.80 0.35 0.93
CA ASN A 82 10.93 -0.12 0.12
C ASN A 82 11.57 0.85 -0.93
N PRO A 83 12.92 0.93 -1.01
CA PRO A 83 13.65 2.03 -1.65
C PRO A 83 14.29 1.66 -3.01
N GLN A 84 14.19 2.54 -4.03
CA GLN A 84 15.18 2.65 -5.11
C GLN A 84 15.00 4.00 -5.88
N PRO A 85 16.07 4.62 -6.45
CA PRO A 85 16.06 6.02 -6.84
C PRO A 85 15.26 6.20 -8.12
N GLN A 86 14.31 7.15 -8.11
CA GLN A 86 13.65 7.56 -9.35
C GLN A 86 14.27 8.85 -9.89
N PRO A 87 14.66 8.85 -11.17
CA PRO A 87 14.82 10.08 -11.92
C PRO A 87 13.46 10.76 -12.01
N SER A 88 13.49 12.09 -11.87
CA SER A 88 12.36 12.99 -12.08
C SER A 88 11.69 12.70 -13.42
N ALA A 89 10.60 11.95 -13.41
CA ALA A 89 9.69 11.81 -14.53
C ALA A 89 8.28 11.95 -13.97
N ALA A 90 7.60 13.01 -14.39
CA ALA A 90 6.23 13.31 -14.02
C ALA A 90 5.34 12.06 -14.20
N THR A 91 4.90 11.46 -13.09
CA THR A 91 3.93 10.37 -13.15
C THR A 91 2.57 11.00 -13.45
N LYS A 92 2.25 11.06 -14.75
CA LYS A 92 0.86 11.05 -15.19
C LYS A 92 0.19 9.89 -14.47
N THR A 93 -0.84 10.19 -13.69
CA THR A 93 -1.78 9.18 -13.20
C THR A 93 -2.49 8.60 -14.42
N SER A 94 -1.89 7.58 -15.04
CA SER A 94 -2.56 6.84 -16.08
C SER A 94 -3.71 6.10 -15.45
N GLN A 95 -4.94 6.62 -15.61
CA GLN A 95 -6.20 5.91 -15.35
C GLN A 95 -6.41 4.76 -16.35
N GLN A 96 -5.34 4.07 -16.73
CA GLN A 96 -5.39 3.03 -17.73
C GLN A 96 -5.99 1.79 -17.07
N ILE A 97 -7.14 1.36 -17.60
CA ILE A 97 -7.75 0.09 -17.24
C ILE A 97 -6.88 -1.00 -17.86
N ILE A 98 -6.29 -1.84 -17.00
CA ILE A 98 -5.53 -3.01 -17.41
C ILE A 98 -6.38 -4.23 -17.10
N PHE A 99 -6.61 -5.07 -18.11
CA PHE A 99 -7.28 -6.35 -17.92
C PHE A 99 -6.27 -7.37 -17.38
N THR A 100 -6.63 -7.98 -16.26
CA THR A 100 -5.77 -8.90 -15.52
C THR A 100 -6.33 -10.31 -15.57
N ASP A 101 -5.44 -11.28 -15.74
CA ASP A 101 -5.84 -12.69 -15.91
C ASP A 101 -5.87 -13.43 -14.57
N VAL A 102 -5.06 -12.98 -13.60
CA VAL A 102 -4.90 -13.67 -12.32
C VAL A 102 -5.04 -12.68 -11.16
N VAL A 103 -5.77 -13.11 -10.14
CA VAL A 103 -5.86 -12.41 -8.86
C VAL A 103 -5.34 -13.35 -7.77
N ASP A 104 -4.31 -12.92 -7.07
CA ASP A 104 -3.79 -13.56 -5.87
C ASP A 104 -4.28 -12.81 -4.63
N VAL A 105 -4.81 -13.53 -3.64
CA VAL A 105 -5.44 -12.93 -2.45
C VAL A 105 -4.80 -13.50 -1.20
N ILE A 106 -4.18 -12.62 -0.42
CA ILE A 106 -3.52 -12.94 0.84
C ILE A 106 -4.35 -12.35 1.98
N VAL A 107 -4.73 -13.17 2.94
CA VAL A 107 -5.51 -12.75 4.12
C VAL A 107 -4.71 -13.04 5.37
N ASN A 108 -4.61 -12.05 6.25
CA ASN A 108 -3.99 -12.18 7.57
C ASN A 108 -4.85 -11.53 8.66
N ASN A 109 -4.33 -11.50 9.90
CA ASN A 109 -5.03 -10.91 11.04
C ASN A 109 -5.23 -9.39 10.91
N TYR A 110 -4.45 -8.71 10.07
CA TYR A 110 -4.45 -7.26 9.88
C TYR A 110 -5.29 -6.81 8.67
N GLY A 111 -5.54 -7.69 7.70
CA GLY A 111 -6.29 -7.32 6.51
C GLY A 111 -6.21 -8.32 5.36
N VAL A 112 -6.56 -7.81 4.18
CA VAL A 112 -6.59 -8.53 2.91
C VAL A 112 -5.74 -7.75 1.90
N VAL A 113 -4.87 -8.45 1.19
CA VAL A 113 -4.11 -7.91 0.06
C VAL A 113 -4.52 -8.67 -1.19
N MET A 114 -4.94 -7.95 -2.22
CA MET A 114 -5.23 -8.50 -3.55
C MET A 114 -4.17 -8.02 -4.54
N ASN A 115 -3.49 -8.97 -5.17
CA ASN A 115 -2.52 -8.75 -6.22
C ASN A 115 -3.16 -9.10 -7.56
N PHE A 116 -3.34 -8.10 -8.42
CA PHE A 116 -3.80 -8.29 -9.78
C PHE A 116 -2.58 -8.43 -10.69
N MET A 117 -2.48 -9.56 -11.37
CA MET A 117 -1.33 -9.92 -12.20
C MET A 117 -1.76 -10.08 -13.66
N GLN A 118 -0.89 -9.64 -14.57
CA GLN A 118 -1.05 -9.82 -16.00
C GLN A 118 0.06 -10.74 -16.50
N SER A 119 -0.29 -11.73 -17.31
CA SER A 119 0.73 -12.50 -18.03
C SER A 119 1.03 -11.81 -19.36
N SER A 120 2.31 -11.56 -19.65
CA SER A 120 2.74 -10.94 -20.92
C SER A 120 2.96 -11.95 -22.05
N GLY A 121 2.56 -13.21 -21.87
CA GLY A 121 2.64 -14.25 -22.90
C GLY A 121 2.64 -15.69 -22.36
N PRO A 122 2.70 -16.71 -23.24
CA PRO A 122 2.57 -18.13 -22.87
C PRO A 122 3.64 -18.67 -21.92
N ASN A 123 4.81 -18.01 -21.84
CA ASN A 123 5.97 -18.45 -21.05
C ASN A 123 6.50 -17.38 -20.08
N SER A 124 5.75 -16.28 -19.86
CA SER A 124 6.16 -15.25 -18.91
C SER A 124 5.57 -15.53 -17.53
N ASN A 125 6.37 -15.31 -16.49
CA ASN A 125 5.85 -15.28 -15.13
C ASN A 125 4.84 -14.12 -14.99
N PRO A 126 3.67 -14.34 -14.37
CA PRO A 126 2.69 -13.28 -14.15
C PRO A 126 3.33 -12.11 -13.40
N ALA A 127 3.22 -10.90 -13.96
CA ALA A 127 3.75 -9.69 -13.35
C ALA A 127 2.62 -8.94 -12.62
N PRO A 128 2.81 -8.49 -11.37
CA PRO A 128 1.81 -7.70 -10.67
C PRO A 128 1.66 -6.33 -11.33
N VAL A 129 0.45 -6.02 -11.76
CA VAL A 129 0.10 -4.72 -12.38
C VAL A 129 -0.63 -3.81 -11.41
N ALA A 130 -1.33 -4.37 -10.41
CA ALA A 130 -1.93 -3.60 -9.32
C ALA A 130 -1.93 -4.40 -8.01
N ARG A 131 -1.78 -3.69 -6.89
CA ARG A 131 -1.89 -4.25 -5.53
C ARG A 131 -2.84 -3.40 -4.70
N VAL A 132 -3.80 -4.03 -4.05
CA VAL A 132 -4.79 -3.36 -3.22
C VAL A 132 -4.80 -4.00 -1.84
N GLY A 133 -4.45 -3.23 -0.81
CA GLY A 133 -4.55 -3.61 0.59
C GLY A 133 -5.80 -3.01 1.23
N MET A 134 -6.51 -3.78 2.05
CA MET A 134 -7.72 -3.33 2.73
C MET A 134 -7.91 -4.05 4.08
N SER A 135 -8.64 -3.44 5.02
CA SER A 135 -9.07 -4.14 6.23
C SER A 135 -10.05 -5.27 5.90
N ARG A 136 -10.25 -6.23 6.81
CA ARG A 136 -11.18 -7.35 6.59
C ARG A 136 -12.63 -6.87 6.42
N GLU A 137 -12.97 -5.81 7.12
CA GLU A 137 -14.27 -5.17 7.17
C GLU A 137 -14.52 -4.46 5.84
N HIS A 138 -13.50 -3.76 5.32
CA HIS A 138 -13.57 -3.16 4.00
C HIS A 138 -13.66 -4.22 2.89
N ALA A 139 -12.90 -5.32 3.01
CA ALA A 139 -13.00 -6.44 2.06
C ALA A 139 -14.40 -7.04 1.99
N LYS A 140 -15.07 -7.19 3.14
CA LYS A 140 -16.47 -7.66 3.19
C LYS A 140 -17.42 -6.68 2.49
N SER A 141 -17.26 -5.38 2.71
CA SER A 141 -18.05 -4.35 2.02
C SER A 141 -17.84 -4.38 0.51
N VAL A 142 -16.60 -4.49 0.06
CA VAL A 142 -16.25 -4.61 -1.37
C VAL A 142 -16.89 -5.86 -1.97
N LEU A 143 -16.79 -7.01 -1.29
CA LEU A 143 -17.40 -8.25 -1.73
C LEU A 143 -18.92 -8.13 -1.88
N GLN A 144 -19.60 -7.53 -0.90
CA GLN A 144 -21.04 -7.33 -0.93
C GLN A 144 -21.48 -6.44 -2.09
N ILE A 145 -20.78 -5.32 -2.31
CA ILE A 145 -21.07 -4.39 -3.41
C ILE A 145 -20.85 -5.12 -4.75
N LEU A 146 -19.72 -5.82 -4.91
CA LEU A 146 -19.41 -6.57 -6.11
C LEU A 146 -20.49 -7.61 -6.44
N GLN A 147 -20.91 -8.41 -5.45
CA GLN A 147 -21.97 -9.40 -5.61
C GLN A 147 -23.30 -8.75 -6.01
N MET A 148 -23.68 -7.65 -5.36
CA MET A 148 -24.92 -6.94 -5.66
C MET A 148 -24.90 -6.35 -7.08
N THR A 149 -23.79 -5.76 -7.51
CA THR A 149 -23.64 -5.19 -8.85
C THR A 149 -23.68 -6.28 -9.93
N LEU A 150 -22.94 -7.38 -9.74
CA LEU A 150 -22.93 -8.49 -10.70
C LEU A 150 -24.33 -9.11 -10.85
N ALA A 151 -25.02 -9.38 -9.75
CA ALA A 151 -26.37 -9.95 -9.77
C ALA A 151 -27.41 -9.05 -10.46
N GLN A 152 -27.24 -7.71 -10.39
CA GLN A 152 -28.09 -6.76 -11.11
C GLN A 152 -27.82 -6.79 -12.62
N THR A 153 -26.57 -6.91 -13.03
CA THR A 153 -26.19 -6.99 -14.44
C THR A 153 -26.68 -8.29 -15.08
N GLU A 154 -26.57 -9.43 -14.39
CA GLU A 154 -27.05 -10.73 -14.88
C GLU A 154 -28.58 -10.77 -15.02
N LYS A 155 -29.33 -10.16 -14.09
CA LYS A 155 -30.79 -10.05 -14.19
C LYS A 155 -31.26 -9.14 -15.33
N ASN A 156 -30.43 -8.16 -15.71
CA ASN A 156 -30.73 -7.19 -16.77
C ASN A 156 -30.13 -7.55 -18.13
N MET A 157 -29.60 -8.77 -18.32
CA MET A 157 -29.23 -9.23 -19.65
C MET A 157 -30.53 -9.44 -20.46
N PRO A 158 -30.78 -8.68 -21.55
CA PRO A 158 -31.88 -9.01 -22.44
C PRO A 158 -31.62 -10.39 -23.00
N LYS A 159 -32.58 -11.31 -22.83
CA LYS A 159 -32.62 -12.62 -23.50
C LYS A 159 -32.24 -12.38 -24.96
N GLN A 160 -31.09 -12.89 -25.38
CA GLN A 160 -30.71 -12.80 -26.77
C GLN A 160 -31.82 -13.37 -27.64
N ILE A 161 -32.11 -12.58 -28.66
CA ILE A 161 -33.14 -12.73 -29.66
C ILE A 161 -33.02 -14.12 -30.30
N ILE A 162 -34.14 -14.85 -30.33
CA ILE A 162 -34.33 -16.06 -31.12
C ILE A 162 -33.86 -15.74 -32.55
N SER A 163 -32.81 -16.41 -33.01
CA SER A 163 -32.40 -16.29 -34.40
C SER A 163 -33.52 -16.89 -35.26
N PRO A 164 -34.03 -16.18 -36.29
CA PRO A 164 -35.07 -16.73 -37.14
C PRO A 164 -34.52 -17.92 -37.93
N ASP A 165 -35.33 -18.98 -38.02
CA ASP A 165 -35.02 -20.20 -38.78
C ASP A 165 -34.52 -19.89 -40.20
N PRO A 166 -33.49 -20.61 -40.70
CA PRO A 166 -33.13 -20.51 -42.10
C PRO A 166 -34.27 -21.08 -42.96
N ILE A 167 -34.84 -20.21 -43.79
CA ILE A 167 -35.81 -20.57 -44.83
C ILE A 167 -35.16 -21.62 -45.74
N ASN A 168 -35.73 -22.82 -45.74
CA ASN A 168 -35.36 -23.94 -46.61
C ASN A 168 -35.68 -23.62 -48.08
N PRO A 169 -34.71 -23.57 -49.01
CA PRO A 169 -34.98 -23.39 -50.43
C PRO A 169 -34.97 -24.75 -51.16
N GLU A 170 -35.86 -25.66 -50.80
CA GLU A 170 -36.17 -26.84 -51.62
C GLU A 170 -37.70 -27.01 -51.75
N SER A 171 -38.32 -26.15 -52.56
CA SER A 171 -39.48 -26.54 -53.37
C SER A 171 -39.71 -25.54 -54.52
N VAL A 172 -38.90 -25.58 -55.57
CA VAL A 172 -39.34 -25.20 -56.94
C VAL A 172 -38.33 -25.69 -57.97
N ALA A 173 -38.53 -26.91 -58.46
CA ALA A 173 -38.49 -27.32 -59.88
C ALA A 173 -38.82 -28.81 -59.98
#